data_AF-A0A2M9WD00-F1
#
_entry.id   AF-A0A2M9WD00-F1
#
_cell.length_a   1.000
_cell.length_b   1.000
_cell.length_c   1.000
_cell.angle_alpha   90.00
_cell.angle_beta   90.00
_cell.angle_gamma   90.00
#
_symmetry.space_group_name_H-M   'P 1'
#
loop_
_entity.id
_entity.type
_entity.pdbx_description
1 polymer ?
#
loop_
_entity_poly.entity_id
_entity_poly.type
_entity_poly.pdbx_seq_one_letter_code
_entity_poly.pdbx_strand_id
1 'polypeptide(L)'
;MIFFSRDWLLDDTPANRRQAVWGRRYRLWLSLRSNPLAMAGLAVIAVMLFLALFAPWLTPFTPSAQHLENRLAAPSMANWLGTDELGRDVWTRIIYGGRTTLGMVIAVVLLTAPLGLLIGCIAGYAGGIVDKALMRLTDIFLAFPRLILALAFVAALKPGIESAILAIALTAWPPYARLARAETLQFRHSDFIAASRLTGASPLRIILRHIMPLCVPSLIVRVTLDMSSIIITAASLGFLGMGAQPPSPEWGTMIATARRFLFSEWWVPLMPCIAIFLTSLAFNFLGDGLRDVLDPKER
;
A
#
# COMPACT_ATOMS: atom_id res chain seq x y z
N MET A 1 -27.36 12.06 2.47
CA MET A 1 -26.79 11.60 1.20
C MET A 1 -27.08 12.69 0.16
N ILE A 2 -26.10 13.53 -0.18
CA ILE A 2 -26.32 14.63 -1.13
C ILE A 2 -26.24 14.03 -2.53
N PHE A 3 -27.38 13.82 -3.18
CA PHE A 3 -27.42 13.36 -4.56
C PHE A 3 -27.13 14.54 -5.48
N PHE A 4 -25.88 14.68 -5.90
CA PHE A 4 -25.52 15.56 -7.01
C PHE A 4 -26.04 14.96 -8.32
N SER A 5 -26.75 15.73 -9.14
CA SER A 5 -27.21 15.25 -10.46
C SER A 5 -26.02 15.06 -11.40
N ARG A 6 -26.13 14.10 -12.34
CA ARG A 6 -25.09 13.83 -13.34
C ARG A 6 -24.76 15.08 -14.16
N ASP A 7 -25.79 15.84 -14.54
CA ASP A 7 -25.63 17.07 -15.32
C ASP A 7 -24.88 18.14 -14.54
N TRP A 8 -25.12 18.26 -13.22
CA TRP A 8 -24.38 19.18 -12.36
C TRP A 8 -22.89 18.80 -12.23
N LEU A 9 -22.55 17.50 -12.25
CA LEU A 9 -21.17 17.02 -12.16
C LEU A 9 -20.40 17.09 -13.48
N LEU A 10 -21.11 17.04 -14.61
CA LEU A 10 -20.53 17.04 -15.96
C LEU A 10 -20.60 18.39 -16.67
N ASP A 11 -21.14 19.42 -16.00
CA ASP A 11 -21.15 20.80 -16.50
C ASP A 11 -19.72 21.30 -16.81
N ASP A 12 -19.54 21.80 -18.03
CA ASP A 12 -18.27 22.36 -18.50
C ASP A 12 -17.94 23.70 -17.83
N THR A 13 -18.94 24.36 -17.25
CA THR A 13 -18.84 25.65 -16.57
C THR A 13 -19.22 25.51 -15.08
N PRO A 14 -18.33 25.01 -14.22
CA PRO A 14 -18.66 24.80 -12.81
C PRO A 14 -18.95 26.12 -12.10
N ALA A 15 -20.15 26.26 -11.55
CA ALA A 15 -20.61 27.47 -10.86
C ALA A 15 -19.85 27.74 -9.54
N ASN A 16 -19.32 26.69 -8.90
CA ASN A 16 -18.62 26.78 -7.61
C ASN A 16 -17.37 25.90 -7.57
N ARG A 17 -16.37 26.26 -6.75
CA ARG A 17 -15.16 25.44 -6.52
C ARG A 17 -15.48 24.01 -6.08
N ARG A 18 -16.55 23.82 -5.29
CA ARG A 18 -17.04 22.48 -4.89
C ARG A 18 -17.50 21.66 -6.09
N GLN A 19 -18.24 22.27 -7.03
CA GLN A 19 -18.69 21.61 -8.27
C GLN A 19 -17.50 21.21 -9.13
N ALA A 20 -16.51 22.09 -9.29
CA ALA A 20 -15.30 21.76 -10.05
C ALA A 20 -14.53 20.57 -9.47
N VAL A 21 -14.41 20.48 -8.13
CA VAL A 21 -13.72 19.36 -7.46
C VAL A 21 -14.51 18.06 -7.61
N TRP A 22 -15.81 18.08 -7.33
CA TRP A 22 -16.65 16.89 -7.44
C TRP A 22 -16.82 16.40 -8.88
N GLY A 23 -17.00 17.32 -9.84
CA GLY A 23 -17.07 17.00 -11.25
C GLY A 23 -15.78 16.40 -11.79
N ARG A 24 -14.60 16.91 -11.36
CA ARG A 24 -13.30 16.28 -11.68
C ARG A 24 -13.22 14.85 -11.13
N ARG A 25 -13.55 14.66 -9.84
CA ARG A 25 -13.55 13.32 -9.21
C ARG A 25 -14.50 12.35 -9.90
N TYR A 26 -15.69 12.83 -10.29
CA TYR A 26 -16.67 12.03 -11.00
C TYR A 26 -16.18 11.63 -12.40
N ARG A 27 -15.58 12.55 -13.16
CA ARG A 27 -14.95 12.23 -14.45
C ARG A 27 -13.80 11.21 -14.33
N LEU A 28 -12.96 11.36 -13.30
CA LEU A 28 -11.91 10.36 -13.00
C LEU A 28 -12.54 8.99 -12.69
N TRP A 29 -13.58 8.96 -11.84
CA TRP A 29 -14.30 7.72 -11.53
C TRP A 29 -14.91 7.05 -12.77
N LEU A 30 -15.57 7.83 -13.65
CA LEU A 30 -16.14 7.30 -14.89
C LEU A 30 -15.06 6.70 -15.80
N SER A 31 -13.92 7.38 -15.92
CA SER A 31 -12.77 6.91 -16.71
C SER A 31 -12.12 5.66 -16.11
N LEU A 32 -12.06 5.57 -14.78
CA LEU A 32 -11.55 4.37 -14.09
C LEU A 32 -12.51 3.19 -14.27
N ARG A 33 -13.82 3.46 -14.19
CA ARG A 33 -14.86 2.45 -14.36
C ARG A 33 -14.89 1.85 -15.78
N SER A 34 -14.44 2.58 -16.80
CA SER A 34 -14.29 2.01 -18.14
C SER A 34 -13.14 1.01 -18.28
N ASN A 35 -12.20 0.96 -17.32
CA ASN A 35 -11.13 -0.03 -17.32
C ASN A 35 -11.55 -1.29 -16.54
N PRO A 36 -11.85 -2.42 -17.21
CA PRO A 36 -12.36 -3.62 -16.55
C PRO A 36 -11.33 -4.27 -15.61
N LEU A 37 -10.03 -4.19 -15.93
CA LEU A 37 -8.97 -4.72 -15.08
C LEU A 37 -8.84 -3.91 -13.79
N ALA A 38 -8.89 -2.58 -13.89
CA ALA A 38 -8.88 -1.70 -12.72
C ALA A 38 -10.07 -1.98 -11.79
N MET A 39 -11.26 -2.20 -12.36
CA MET A 39 -12.46 -2.56 -11.60
C MET A 39 -12.38 -3.95 -10.96
N ALA A 40 -11.79 -4.93 -11.65
CA ALA A 40 -11.51 -6.25 -11.09
C ALA A 40 -10.54 -6.16 -9.89
N GLY A 41 -9.46 -5.39 -10.05
CA GLY A 41 -8.51 -5.12 -8.96
C GLY A 41 -9.18 -4.42 -7.77
N LEU A 42 -9.98 -3.38 -8.03
CA LEU A 42 -10.74 -2.69 -6.98
C LEU A 42 -11.70 -3.64 -6.25
N ALA A 43 -12.40 -4.52 -6.98
CA ALA A 43 -13.32 -5.49 -6.40
C ALA A 43 -12.59 -6.50 -5.49
N VAL A 44 -11.45 -7.03 -5.93
CA VAL A 44 -10.64 -7.97 -5.14
C VAL A 44 -10.10 -7.29 -3.88
N ILE A 45 -9.58 -6.07 -3.98
CA ILE A 45 -9.12 -5.30 -2.80
C ILE A 45 -10.27 -5.07 -1.83
N ALA A 46 -11.44 -4.66 -2.33
CA ALA A 46 -12.62 -4.43 -1.51
C ALA A 46 -13.07 -5.71 -0.78
N VAL A 47 -13.08 -6.85 -1.47
CA VAL A 47 -13.39 -8.16 -0.86
C VAL A 47 -12.35 -8.52 0.19
N MET A 48 -11.05 -8.39 -0.09
CA MET A 48 -9.98 -8.73 0.87
C MET A 48 -10.05 -7.84 2.13
N LEU A 49 -10.28 -6.53 1.95
CA LEU A 49 -10.48 -5.61 3.07
C LEU A 49 -11.75 -5.92 3.86
N PHE A 50 -12.85 -6.27 3.18
CA PHE A 50 -14.08 -6.67 3.83
C PHE A 50 -13.87 -7.94 4.66
N LEU A 51 -13.27 -8.99 4.09
CA LEU A 51 -12.94 -10.21 4.81
C LEU A 51 -12.08 -9.90 6.03
N ALA A 52 -10.97 -9.16 5.85
CA ALA A 52 -10.05 -8.82 6.93
C ALA A 52 -10.69 -7.98 8.06
N LEU A 53 -11.55 -7.02 7.72
CA LEU A 53 -12.19 -6.14 8.70
C LEU A 53 -13.29 -6.87 9.47
N PHE A 54 -14.10 -7.65 8.76
CA PHE A 54 -15.24 -8.37 9.31
C PHE A 54 -14.89 -9.80 9.80
N ALA A 55 -13.60 -10.13 9.88
CA ALA A 55 -13.10 -11.44 10.31
C ALA A 55 -13.79 -12.01 11.57
N PRO A 56 -13.96 -11.24 12.67
CA PRO A 56 -14.59 -11.75 13.89
C PRO A 56 -16.06 -12.17 13.73
N TRP A 57 -16.73 -11.70 12.68
CA TRP A 57 -18.12 -12.04 12.38
C TRP A 57 -18.27 -13.09 11.28
N LEU A 58 -17.20 -13.33 10.51
CA LEU A 58 -17.22 -14.27 9.37
C LEU A 58 -16.81 -15.69 9.77
N THR A 59 -16.20 -15.86 10.94
CA THR A 59 -15.68 -17.15 11.39
C THR A 59 -16.06 -17.42 12.85
N PRO A 60 -16.61 -18.60 13.17
CA PRO A 60 -16.92 -18.97 14.55
C PRO A 60 -15.67 -19.40 15.36
N PHE A 61 -14.55 -19.65 14.67
CA PHE A 61 -13.31 -20.13 15.29
C PHE A 61 -12.39 -18.99 15.74
N THR A 62 -11.64 -19.23 16.80
CA THR A 62 -10.54 -18.35 17.23
C THR A 62 -9.28 -18.71 16.43
N PRO A 63 -8.56 -17.75 15.80
CA PRO A 63 -7.42 -18.04 14.92
C PRO A 63 -6.22 -18.74 15.62
N SER A 64 -6.17 -18.67 16.94
CA SER A 64 -5.14 -19.28 17.79
C SER A 64 -5.58 -20.58 18.48
N ALA A 65 -6.86 -20.97 18.41
CA ALA A 65 -7.36 -22.18 19.08
C ALA A 65 -6.86 -23.45 18.39
N GLN A 66 -6.20 -24.32 19.16
CA GLN A 66 -5.53 -25.52 18.66
C GLN A 66 -6.39 -26.76 18.92
N HIS A 67 -6.47 -27.65 17.93
CA HIS A 67 -7.19 -28.92 18.01
C HIS A 67 -6.31 -30.03 17.44
N LEU A 68 -5.35 -30.52 18.23
CA LEU A 68 -4.30 -31.44 17.76
C LEU A 68 -4.83 -32.77 17.18
N GLU A 69 -6.03 -33.18 17.60
CA GLU A 69 -6.75 -34.33 17.05
C GLU A 69 -7.12 -34.16 15.56
N ASN A 70 -7.33 -32.93 15.12
CA ASN A 70 -7.63 -32.56 13.74
C ASN A 70 -6.44 -31.87 13.07
N ARG A 71 -5.18 -32.24 13.37
CA ARG A 71 -4.02 -31.66 12.68
C ARG A 71 -4.01 -32.03 11.20
N LEU A 72 -3.64 -31.08 10.33
CA LEU A 72 -3.44 -31.31 8.90
C LEU A 72 -4.62 -32.00 8.21
N ALA A 73 -5.85 -31.76 8.69
CA ALA A 73 -7.05 -32.30 8.11
C ALA A 73 -7.33 -31.65 6.75
N ALA A 74 -7.76 -32.47 5.79
CA ALA A 74 -8.15 -32.01 4.47
C ALA A 74 -9.36 -31.04 4.53
N PRO A 75 -9.56 -30.21 3.51
CA PRO A 75 -10.74 -29.35 3.39
C PRO A 75 -12.05 -30.13 3.58
N SER A 76 -12.93 -29.60 4.41
CA SER A 76 -14.23 -30.21 4.74
C SER A 76 -15.28 -29.14 5.03
N MET A 77 -16.54 -29.53 5.19
CA MET A 77 -17.62 -28.59 5.56
C MET A 77 -17.40 -27.96 6.95
N ALA A 78 -16.67 -28.64 7.84
CA ALA A 78 -16.30 -28.11 9.15
C ALA A 78 -15.14 -27.11 9.06
N ASN A 79 -14.17 -27.38 8.16
CA ASN A 79 -12.99 -26.53 7.93
C ASN A 79 -12.80 -26.32 6.43
N TRP A 80 -13.31 -25.22 5.88
CA TRP A 80 -13.44 -25.00 4.43
C TRP A 80 -12.11 -25.08 3.67
N LEU A 81 -11.01 -24.70 4.30
CA LEU A 81 -9.65 -24.78 3.75
C LEU A 81 -8.77 -25.79 4.48
N GLY A 82 -9.39 -26.67 5.27
CA GLY A 82 -8.69 -27.63 6.13
C GLY A 82 -8.08 -27.00 7.37
N THR A 83 -7.22 -27.74 8.03
CA THR A 83 -6.53 -27.30 9.26
C THR A 83 -5.01 -27.35 9.10
N ASP A 84 -4.30 -26.58 9.92
CA ASP A 84 -2.84 -26.55 9.92
C ASP A 84 -2.20 -27.60 10.87
N GLU A 85 -0.89 -27.53 11.02
CA GLU A 85 -0.08 -28.43 11.86
C GLU A 85 -0.48 -28.49 13.34
N LEU A 86 -1.20 -27.47 13.84
CA LEU A 86 -1.73 -27.39 15.20
C LEU A 86 -3.26 -27.61 15.24
N GLY A 87 -3.85 -28.04 14.11
CA GLY A 87 -5.29 -28.23 13.98
C GLY A 87 -6.09 -26.93 13.98
N ARG A 88 -5.45 -25.80 13.67
CA ARG A 88 -6.14 -24.50 13.57
C ARG A 88 -6.78 -24.37 12.20
N ASP A 89 -7.98 -23.81 12.14
CA ASP A 89 -8.72 -23.61 10.88
C ASP A 89 -7.97 -22.64 9.93
N VAL A 90 -7.62 -23.12 8.73
CA VAL A 90 -6.82 -22.35 7.76
C VAL A 90 -7.60 -21.15 7.24
N TRP A 91 -8.90 -21.28 6.98
CA TRP A 91 -9.74 -20.18 6.50
C TRP A 91 -9.77 -19.01 7.48
N THR A 92 -10.02 -19.30 8.76
CA THR A 92 -10.00 -18.33 9.85
C THR A 92 -8.63 -17.65 9.95
N ARG A 93 -7.54 -18.43 9.86
CA ARG A 93 -6.19 -17.87 9.88
C ARG A 93 -5.89 -16.99 8.66
N ILE A 94 -6.40 -17.31 7.47
CA ILE A 94 -6.20 -16.48 6.27
C ILE A 94 -6.88 -15.12 6.42
N ILE A 95 -8.12 -15.09 6.89
CA ILE A 95 -8.87 -13.84 7.05
C ILE A 95 -8.25 -12.95 8.13
N TYR A 96 -7.97 -13.51 9.31
CA TYR A 96 -7.28 -12.78 10.37
C TYR A 96 -5.84 -12.41 9.98
N GLY A 97 -5.15 -13.28 9.24
CA GLY A 97 -3.85 -12.99 8.66
C GLY A 97 -3.90 -11.82 7.68
N GLY A 98 -4.98 -11.70 6.90
CA GLY A 98 -5.22 -10.55 6.04
C GLY A 98 -5.37 -9.26 6.81
N ARG A 99 -6.03 -9.28 7.98
CA ARG A 99 -6.09 -8.11 8.88
C ARG A 99 -4.70 -7.65 9.31
N THR A 100 -3.83 -8.59 9.68
CA THR A 100 -2.44 -8.31 10.07
C THR A 100 -1.63 -7.79 8.87
N THR A 101 -1.56 -8.56 7.78
CA THR A 101 -0.71 -8.25 6.62
C THR A 101 -1.15 -6.98 5.89
N LEU A 102 -2.46 -6.79 5.63
CA LEU A 102 -2.97 -5.56 5.00
C LEU A 102 -2.82 -4.36 5.94
N GLY A 103 -3.03 -4.55 7.24
CA GLY A 103 -2.79 -3.51 8.25
C GLY A 103 -1.34 -3.02 8.26
N MET A 104 -0.38 -3.95 8.18
CA MET A 104 1.05 -3.62 8.05
C MET A 104 1.33 -2.80 6.80
N VAL A 105 0.82 -3.23 5.64
CA VAL A 105 1.03 -2.56 4.34
C VAL A 105 0.46 -1.14 4.38
N ILE A 106 -0.76 -0.97 4.89
CA ILE A 106 -1.38 0.35 5.05
C ILE A 106 -0.53 1.23 5.98
N ALA A 107 -0.07 0.71 7.12
CA ALA A 107 0.76 1.47 8.06
C ALA A 107 2.08 1.93 7.42
N VAL A 108 2.77 1.04 6.69
CA VAL A 108 4.00 1.38 5.95
C VAL A 108 3.76 2.54 5.00
N VAL A 109 2.65 2.53 4.27
CA VAL A 109 2.33 3.54 3.26
C VAL A 109 2.02 4.89 3.90
N LEU A 110 1.26 4.88 4.99
CA LEU A 110 0.93 6.08 5.74
C LEU A 110 2.19 6.76 6.33
N LEU A 111 3.25 6.00 6.61
CA LEU A 111 4.53 6.55 7.05
C LEU A 111 5.41 7.01 5.89
N THR A 112 5.47 6.22 4.82
CA THR A 112 6.45 6.41 3.73
C THR A 112 6.04 7.44 2.70
N ALA A 113 4.77 7.46 2.29
CA ALA A 113 4.30 8.35 1.25
C ALA A 113 4.39 9.83 1.68
N PRO A 114 3.95 10.24 2.90
CA PRO A 114 4.12 11.61 3.37
C PRO A 114 5.59 11.99 3.56
N LEU A 115 6.40 11.09 4.11
CA LEU A 115 7.83 11.31 4.31
C LEU A 115 8.56 11.54 2.99
N GLY A 116 8.33 10.66 2.01
CA GLY A 116 8.91 10.77 0.68
C GLY A 116 8.45 12.05 -0.03
N LEU A 117 7.14 12.35 -0.01
CA LEU A 117 6.59 13.58 -0.58
C LEU A 117 7.24 14.83 0.02
N LEU A 118 7.35 14.88 1.34
CA LEU A 118 7.95 16.02 2.05
C LEU A 118 9.42 16.19 1.68
N ILE A 119 10.23 15.12 1.75
CA ILE A 119 11.66 15.17 1.41
C ILE A 119 11.86 15.58 -0.05
N GLY A 120 11.09 14.99 -0.97
CA GLY A 120 11.19 15.27 -2.40
C GLY A 120 10.82 16.71 -2.75
N CYS A 121 9.70 17.21 -2.21
CA CYS A 121 9.28 18.59 -2.45
C CYS A 121 10.24 19.61 -1.83
N ILE A 122 10.80 19.35 -0.65
CA ILE A 122 11.82 20.21 -0.04
C ILE A 122 13.08 20.23 -0.90
N ALA A 123 13.58 19.07 -1.32
CA ALA A 123 14.76 18.96 -2.17
C ALA A 123 14.57 19.71 -3.50
N GLY A 124 13.46 19.45 -4.20
CA GLY A 124 13.15 20.10 -5.47
C GLY A 124 12.96 21.61 -5.35
N TYR A 125 12.29 22.09 -4.29
CA TYR A 125 12.02 23.51 -4.10
C TYR A 125 13.25 24.30 -3.62
N ALA A 126 14.04 23.75 -2.69
CA ALA A 126 15.21 24.43 -2.14
C ALA A 126 16.36 24.46 -3.16
N GLY A 127 16.65 23.34 -3.83
CA GLY A 127 17.79 23.23 -4.76
C GLY A 127 19.14 23.30 -4.05
N GLY A 128 20.21 23.48 -4.83
CA GLY A 128 21.54 23.74 -4.31
C GLY A 128 22.07 22.62 -3.40
N ILE A 129 22.58 23.00 -2.22
CA ILE A 129 23.18 22.06 -1.25
C ILE A 129 22.11 21.19 -0.59
N VAL A 130 20.92 21.75 -0.28
CA VAL A 130 19.83 21.00 0.37
C VAL A 130 19.36 19.86 -0.52
N ASP A 131 19.19 20.14 -1.81
CA ASP A 131 18.86 19.12 -2.81
C ASP A 131 19.93 18.02 -2.87
N LYS A 132 21.20 18.42 -3.04
CA LYS A 132 22.33 17.47 -3.09
C LYS A 132 22.40 16.60 -1.83
N ALA A 133 22.23 17.17 -0.64
CA ALA A 133 22.29 16.44 0.62
C ALA A 133 21.13 15.44 0.76
N LEU A 134 19.90 15.87 0.51
CA LEU A 134 18.71 15.01 0.61
C LEU A 134 18.73 13.90 -0.45
N MET A 135 19.15 14.21 -1.67
CA MET A 135 19.29 13.21 -2.73
C MET A 135 20.45 12.26 -2.47
N ARG A 136 21.56 12.73 -1.89
CA ARG A 136 22.65 11.83 -1.47
C ARG A 136 22.19 10.86 -0.39
N LEU A 137 21.42 11.31 0.59
CA LEU A 137 20.81 10.44 1.60
C LEU A 137 19.87 9.41 0.93
N THR A 138 19.01 9.88 0.03
CA THR A 138 18.09 9.03 -0.75
C THR A 138 18.85 7.95 -1.53
N ASP A 139 19.96 8.33 -2.18
CA ASP A 139 20.79 7.43 -2.98
C ASP A 139 21.51 6.37 -2.13
N ILE A 140 21.88 6.70 -0.88
CA ILE A 140 22.45 5.72 0.07
C ILE A 140 21.45 4.60 0.34
N PHE A 141 20.19 4.93 0.64
CA PHE A 141 19.16 3.91 0.88
C PHE A 141 18.85 3.07 -0.37
N LEU A 142 18.85 3.69 -1.56
CA LEU A 142 18.60 3.00 -2.82
C LEU A 142 19.74 2.07 -3.25
N ALA A 143 20.95 2.29 -2.76
CA ALA A 143 22.12 1.45 -3.09
C ALA A 143 22.03 0.06 -2.45
N PHE A 144 21.29 -0.08 -1.34
CA PHE A 144 21.12 -1.37 -0.66
C PHE A 144 19.86 -2.09 -1.13
N PRO A 145 19.89 -3.42 -1.30
CA PRO A 145 18.69 -4.20 -1.52
C PRO A 145 17.70 -4.01 -0.36
N ARG A 146 16.47 -3.58 -0.69
CA ARG A 146 15.43 -3.20 0.27
C ARG A 146 15.18 -4.27 1.34
N LEU A 147 15.10 -5.53 0.93
CA LEU A 147 14.87 -6.65 1.85
C LEU A 147 16.04 -6.83 2.82
N ILE A 148 17.29 -6.78 2.35
CA ILE A 148 18.48 -6.94 3.20
C ILE A 148 18.52 -5.85 4.27
N LEU A 149 18.28 -4.61 3.85
CA LEU A 149 18.28 -3.48 4.77
C LEU A 149 17.15 -3.58 5.79
N ALA A 150 15.94 -3.99 5.37
CA ALA A 150 14.82 -4.22 6.28
C ALA A 150 15.12 -5.34 7.29
N LEU A 151 15.71 -6.46 6.86
CA LEU A 151 16.12 -7.55 7.75
C LEU A 151 17.12 -7.08 8.81
N ALA A 152 18.13 -6.29 8.40
CA ALA A 152 19.12 -5.74 9.32
C ALA A 152 18.48 -4.83 10.39
N PHE A 153 17.53 -3.98 10.01
CA PHE A 153 16.82 -3.12 10.96
C PHE A 153 15.94 -3.91 11.92
N VAL A 154 15.20 -4.92 11.45
CA VAL A 154 14.39 -5.74 12.36
C VAL A 154 15.27 -6.53 13.32
N ALA A 155 16.39 -7.08 12.85
CA ALA A 155 17.35 -7.79 13.68
C ALA A 155 17.92 -6.89 14.81
N ALA A 156 18.07 -5.59 14.55
CA ALA A 156 18.51 -4.62 15.55
C ALA A 156 17.42 -4.21 16.56
N LEU A 157 16.15 -4.17 16.16
CA LEU A 157 15.03 -3.63 16.98
C LEU A 157 14.28 -4.69 17.82
N LYS A 158 14.42 -5.99 17.49
CA LYS A 158 13.62 -7.16 17.93
C LYS A 158 12.53 -7.53 16.92
N PRO A 159 12.39 -8.83 16.57
CA PRO A 159 11.31 -9.31 15.69
C PRO A 159 9.91 -8.98 16.17
N GLY A 160 9.05 -8.54 15.25
CA GLY A 160 7.66 -8.18 15.54
C GLY A 160 7.01 -7.36 14.43
N ILE A 161 5.68 -7.20 14.51
CA ILE A 161 4.88 -6.44 13.53
C ILE A 161 5.37 -4.98 13.44
N GLU A 162 5.57 -4.32 14.59
CA GLU A 162 5.99 -2.92 14.65
C GLU A 162 7.38 -2.72 14.06
N SER A 163 8.36 -3.55 14.45
CA SER A 163 9.72 -3.50 13.91
C SER A 163 9.73 -3.74 12.40
N ALA A 164 8.92 -4.68 11.90
CA ALA A 164 8.79 -4.92 10.46
C ALA A 164 8.18 -3.71 9.73
N ILE A 165 7.13 -3.08 10.27
CA ILE A 165 6.55 -1.86 9.70
C ILE A 165 7.60 -0.75 9.64
N LEU A 166 8.32 -0.50 10.73
CA LEU A 166 9.35 0.55 10.79
C LEU A 166 10.51 0.28 9.83
N ALA A 167 10.98 -0.97 9.76
CA ALA A 167 12.06 -1.36 8.87
C ALA A 167 11.68 -1.22 7.38
N ILE A 168 10.46 -1.64 7.01
CA ILE A 168 9.97 -1.42 5.64
C ILE A 168 9.79 0.07 5.39
N ALA A 169 9.22 0.82 6.33
CA ALA A 169 8.98 2.25 6.17
C ALA A 169 10.28 3.04 5.97
N LEU A 170 11.33 2.70 6.71
CA LEU A 170 12.63 3.33 6.60
C LEU A 170 13.31 3.09 5.24
N THR A 171 12.95 2.03 4.54
CA THR A 171 13.57 1.63 3.26
C THR A 171 12.72 1.95 2.03
N ALA A 172 11.43 2.26 2.20
CA ALA A 172 10.47 2.40 1.10
C ALA A 172 10.21 3.84 0.62
N TRP A 173 10.53 4.85 1.44
CA TRP A 173 10.32 6.26 1.09
C TRP A 173 11.19 6.83 -0.06
N PRO A 174 12.42 6.34 -0.35
CA PRO A 174 13.32 7.00 -1.30
C PRO A 174 12.77 7.16 -2.73
N PRO A 175 12.10 6.15 -3.33
CA PRO A 175 11.51 6.33 -4.66
C PRO A 175 10.40 7.38 -4.71
N TYR A 176 9.64 7.55 -3.63
CA TYR A 176 8.61 8.59 -3.53
C TYR A 176 9.24 9.98 -3.43
N ALA A 177 10.36 10.12 -2.72
CA ALA A 177 11.12 11.37 -2.68
C ALA A 177 11.70 11.76 -4.03
N ARG A 178 12.26 10.80 -4.79
CA ARG A 178 12.74 11.07 -6.16
C ARG A 178 11.62 11.52 -7.09
N LEU A 179 10.45 10.88 -7.02
CA LEU A 179 9.28 11.26 -7.81
C LEU A 179 8.83 12.68 -7.48
N ALA A 180 8.56 12.97 -6.20
CA ALA A 180 8.11 14.28 -5.76
C ALA A 180 9.13 15.39 -6.09
N ARG A 181 10.44 15.09 -5.99
CA ARG A 181 11.50 16.01 -6.41
C ARG A 181 11.42 16.31 -7.92
N ALA A 182 11.32 15.27 -8.75
CA ALA A 182 11.32 15.43 -10.20
C ALA A 182 10.16 16.31 -10.66
N GLU A 183 8.97 16.14 -10.09
CA GLU A 183 7.80 16.98 -10.39
C GLU A 183 7.94 18.39 -9.81
N THR A 184 8.46 18.51 -8.58
CA THR A 184 8.69 19.82 -7.97
C THR A 184 9.63 20.68 -8.82
N LEU A 185 10.65 20.09 -9.43
CA LEU A 185 11.56 20.81 -10.33
C LEU A 185 10.84 21.37 -11.57
N GLN A 186 9.80 20.68 -12.07
CA GLN A 186 9.00 21.18 -13.20
C GLN A 186 8.17 22.41 -12.80
N PHE A 187 7.62 22.43 -11.59
CA PHE A 187 6.76 23.52 -11.13
C PHE A 187 7.51 24.68 -10.46
N ARG A 188 8.74 24.47 -9.99
CA ARG A 188 9.51 25.46 -9.21
C ARG A 188 9.65 26.83 -9.91
N HIS A 189 9.77 26.81 -11.23
CA HIS A 189 10.01 28.01 -12.05
C HIS A 189 8.75 28.51 -12.77
N SER A 190 7.57 28.03 -12.37
CA SER A 190 6.30 28.47 -12.95
C SER A 190 5.87 29.86 -12.47
N ASP A 191 5.13 30.57 -13.33
CA ASP A 191 4.65 31.94 -13.06
C ASP A 191 3.78 32.03 -11.82
N PHE A 192 2.95 31.02 -11.52
CA PHE A 192 2.10 31.05 -10.34
C PHE A 192 2.89 30.94 -9.03
N ILE A 193 4.03 30.23 -9.03
CA ILE A 193 4.94 30.18 -7.88
C ILE A 193 5.67 31.51 -7.74
N ALA A 194 6.11 32.12 -8.85
CA ALA A 194 6.72 33.45 -8.84
C ALA A 194 5.75 34.52 -8.28
N ALA A 195 4.50 34.54 -8.77
CA ALA A 195 3.44 35.41 -8.25
C ALA A 195 3.17 35.18 -6.76
N SER A 196 3.11 33.92 -6.32
CA SER A 196 2.93 33.58 -4.90
C SER A 196 4.08 34.12 -4.03
N ARG A 197 5.33 34.10 -4.52
CA ARG A 197 6.47 34.69 -3.82
C ARG A 197 6.37 36.21 -3.73
N LEU A 198 5.95 36.89 -4.80
CA LEU A 198 5.76 38.35 -4.82
C LEU A 198 4.69 38.80 -3.81
N THR A 199 3.67 37.96 -3.57
CA THR A 199 2.66 38.22 -2.52
C THR A 199 3.13 37.90 -1.09
N GLY A 200 4.40 37.56 -0.89
CA GLY A 200 4.99 37.32 0.44
C GLY A 200 4.72 35.91 1.00
N ALA A 201 4.41 34.92 0.17
CA ALA A 201 4.23 33.55 0.65
C ALA A 201 5.58 32.94 1.10
N SER A 202 5.62 32.40 2.32
CA SER A 202 6.81 31.72 2.83
C SER A 202 7.13 30.43 2.06
N PRO A 203 8.40 30.00 1.96
CA PRO A 203 8.80 28.76 1.30
C PRO A 203 7.97 27.54 1.69
N LEU A 204 7.75 27.35 3.00
CA LEU A 204 6.97 26.23 3.52
C LEU A 204 5.49 26.31 3.08
N ARG A 205 4.91 27.51 3.03
CA ARG A 205 3.55 27.72 2.54
C ARG A 205 3.44 27.38 1.05
N ILE A 206 4.46 27.72 0.26
CA ILE A 206 4.51 27.39 -1.16
C ILE A 206 4.58 25.86 -1.34
N ILE A 207 5.48 25.19 -0.63
CA ILE A 207 5.63 23.74 -0.68
C ILE A 207 4.32 23.04 -0.30
N LEU A 208 3.77 23.31 0.89
CA LEU A 208 2.63 22.58 1.43
C LEU A 208 1.31 22.87 0.70
N ARG A 209 1.08 24.13 0.28
CA ARG A 209 -0.23 24.53 -0.28
C ARG A 209 -0.28 24.58 -1.80
N HIS A 210 0.86 24.65 -2.49
CA HIS A 210 0.89 24.80 -3.94
C HIS A 210 1.59 23.62 -4.62
N ILE A 211 2.78 23.23 -4.16
CA ILE A 211 3.57 22.18 -4.84
C ILE A 211 3.11 20.78 -4.45
N MET A 212 3.04 20.47 -3.15
CA MET A 212 2.66 19.12 -2.69
C MET A 212 1.31 18.64 -3.26
N PRO A 213 0.24 19.46 -3.30
CA PRO A 213 -1.03 19.03 -3.90
C PRO A 213 -0.93 18.65 -5.38
N LEU A 214 0.02 19.22 -6.13
CA LEU A 214 0.25 18.89 -7.53
C LEU A 214 0.96 17.53 -7.69
N CYS A 215 1.77 17.13 -6.71
CA CYS A 215 2.48 15.85 -6.72
C CYS A 215 1.67 14.67 -6.16
N VAL A 216 0.59 14.94 -5.43
CA VAL A 216 -0.25 13.89 -4.81
C VAL A 216 -0.83 12.89 -5.83
N PRO A 217 -1.36 13.29 -7.00
CA PRO A 217 -1.89 12.34 -7.99
C PRO A 217 -0.85 11.29 -8.43
N SER A 218 0.34 11.72 -8.85
CA SER A 218 1.41 10.82 -9.26
C SER A 218 1.94 9.97 -8.11
N LEU A 219 1.99 10.54 -6.91
CA LEU A 219 2.35 9.79 -5.70
C LEU A 219 1.33 8.68 -5.43
N ILE A 220 0.02 8.93 -5.54
CA ILE A 220 -1.03 7.92 -5.34
C ILE A 220 -0.82 6.76 -6.32
N VAL A 221 -0.64 7.05 -7.61
CA VAL A 221 -0.36 6.02 -8.63
C VAL A 221 0.87 5.20 -8.24
N ARG A 222 1.97 5.87 -7.90
CA ARG A 222 3.23 5.21 -7.55
C ARG A 222 3.10 4.34 -6.30
N VAL A 223 2.39 4.83 -5.30
CA VAL A 223 2.14 4.13 -4.03
C VAL A 223 1.28 2.88 -4.29
N THR A 224 0.22 2.98 -5.10
CA THR A 224 -0.63 1.83 -5.44
C THR A 224 0.15 0.73 -6.16
N LEU A 225 1.01 1.08 -7.12
CA LEU A 225 1.88 0.11 -7.80
C LEU A 225 2.92 -0.51 -6.85
N ASP A 226 3.44 0.26 -5.89
CA ASP A 226 4.43 -0.23 -4.93
C ASP A 226 3.83 -1.13 -3.82
N MET A 227 2.49 -1.15 -3.65
CA MET A 227 1.81 -2.02 -2.68
C MET A 227 2.21 -3.48 -2.82
N SER A 228 2.27 -3.97 -4.06
CA SER A 228 2.66 -5.36 -4.36
C SER A 228 4.04 -5.66 -3.79
N SER A 229 5.01 -4.78 -4.01
CA SER A 229 6.38 -4.90 -3.47
C SER A 229 6.40 -4.83 -1.95
N ILE A 230 5.58 -3.95 -1.34
CA ILE A 230 5.45 -3.83 0.12
C ILE A 230 4.87 -5.13 0.72
N ILE A 231 3.80 -5.68 0.15
CA ILE A 231 3.17 -6.93 0.58
C ILE A 231 4.17 -8.08 0.51
N ILE A 232 4.88 -8.22 -0.61
CA ILE A 232 5.89 -9.27 -0.79
C ILE A 232 7.02 -9.10 0.23
N THR A 233 7.48 -7.87 0.48
CA THR A 233 8.51 -7.61 1.49
C THR A 233 8.02 -7.96 2.89
N ALA A 234 6.80 -7.57 3.27
CA ALA A 234 6.21 -7.89 4.57
C ALA A 234 6.06 -9.40 4.78
N ALA A 235 5.54 -10.10 3.76
CA ALA A 235 5.44 -11.56 3.77
C ALA A 235 6.82 -12.23 3.82
N SER A 236 7.83 -11.67 3.15
CA SER A 236 9.21 -12.19 3.19
C SER A 236 9.83 -12.04 4.59
N LEU A 237 9.63 -10.89 5.25
CA LEU A 237 10.05 -10.70 6.64
C LEU A 237 9.31 -11.68 7.57
N GLY A 238 8.00 -11.83 7.40
CA GLY A 238 7.19 -12.82 8.13
C GLY A 238 7.69 -14.25 7.93
N PHE A 239 7.99 -14.62 6.69
CA PHE A 239 8.54 -15.92 6.33
C PHE A 239 9.91 -16.18 6.97
N LEU A 240 10.74 -15.15 7.11
CA LEU A 240 12.05 -15.20 7.75
C LEU A 240 11.98 -15.08 9.29
N GLY A 241 10.78 -15.08 9.89
CA GLY A 241 10.59 -15.01 11.34
C GLY A 241 10.73 -13.60 11.94
N MET A 242 10.84 -12.57 11.09
CA MET A 242 11.01 -11.16 11.47
C MET A 242 9.69 -10.38 11.50
N GLY A 243 8.59 -10.98 11.08
CA GLY A 243 7.25 -10.38 11.09
C GLY A 243 6.45 -10.68 12.37
N ALA A 244 5.17 -10.98 12.19
CA ALA A 244 4.28 -11.35 13.30
C ALA A 244 4.78 -12.61 14.02
N GLN A 245 4.69 -12.61 15.33
CA GLN A 245 5.12 -13.76 16.13
C GLN A 245 3.91 -14.65 16.47
N PRO A 246 4.06 -15.99 16.47
CA PRO A 246 3.01 -16.90 16.91
C PRO A 246 2.49 -16.51 18.32
N PRO A 247 1.17 -16.63 18.59
CA PRO A 247 0.15 -17.34 17.81
C PRO A 247 -0.53 -16.50 16.71
N SER A 248 -0.16 -15.22 16.58
CA SER A 248 -0.81 -14.29 15.64
C SER A 248 -0.70 -14.77 14.18
N PRO A 249 -1.80 -14.80 13.40
CA PRO A 249 -1.73 -15.12 11.99
C PRO A 249 -1.23 -13.93 11.17
N GLU A 250 -0.35 -14.22 10.20
CA GLU A 250 0.17 -13.31 9.18
C GLU A 250 0.56 -14.19 7.98
N TRP A 251 0.26 -13.76 6.75
CA TRP A 251 0.40 -14.63 5.57
C TRP A 251 1.82 -15.18 5.36
N GLY A 252 2.86 -14.37 5.54
CA GLY A 252 4.26 -14.80 5.43
C GLY A 252 4.64 -15.86 6.47
N THR A 253 4.26 -15.64 7.73
CA THR A 253 4.53 -16.60 8.82
C THR A 253 3.76 -17.91 8.64
N MET A 254 2.53 -17.85 8.11
CA MET A 254 1.74 -19.04 7.77
C MET A 254 2.44 -19.89 6.71
N ILE A 255 3.03 -19.25 5.68
CA ILE A 255 3.84 -19.95 4.68
C ILE A 255 5.06 -20.60 5.32
N ALA A 256 5.77 -19.89 6.21
CA ALA A 256 6.96 -20.42 6.87
C ALA A 256 6.68 -21.67 7.71
N THR A 257 5.57 -21.68 8.46
CA THR A 257 5.17 -22.87 9.23
C THR A 257 4.71 -24.01 8.33
N ALA A 258 4.02 -23.71 7.24
CA ALA A 258 3.44 -24.71 6.35
C ALA A 258 4.42 -25.29 5.32
N ARG A 259 5.59 -24.68 5.11
CA ARG A 259 6.56 -25.06 4.05
C ARG A 259 7.00 -26.52 4.11
N ARG A 260 7.02 -27.13 5.31
CA ARG A 260 7.40 -28.53 5.50
C ARG A 260 6.37 -29.54 4.98
N PHE A 261 5.15 -29.09 4.73
CA PHE A 261 4.03 -29.92 4.25
C PHE A 261 3.73 -29.70 2.75
N LEU A 262 4.63 -29.03 2.01
CA LEU A 262 4.41 -28.69 0.62
C LEU A 262 4.05 -29.91 -0.26
N PHE A 263 4.69 -31.05 0.01
CA PHE A 263 4.49 -32.27 -0.77
C PHE A 263 3.41 -33.20 -0.22
N SER A 264 2.99 -33.03 1.04
CA SER A 264 2.01 -33.89 1.71
C SER A 264 0.63 -33.23 1.75
N GLU A 265 0.54 -32.03 2.34
CA GLU A 265 -0.71 -31.26 2.50
C GLU A 265 -0.58 -29.90 1.80
N TRP A 266 -0.41 -29.96 0.47
CA TRP A 266 -0.11 -28.82 -0.39
C TRP A 266 -1.08 -27.64 -0.26
N TRP A 267 -2.34 -27.87 0.14
CA TRP A 267 -3.32 -26.79 0.31
C TRP A 267 -2.92 -25.83 1.44
N VAL A 268 -2.33 -26.33 2.54
CA VAL A 268 -2.00 -25.52 3.73
C VAL A 268 -1.01 -24.38 3.39
N PRO A 269 0.14 -24.62 2.74
CA PRO A 269 1.04 -23.54 2.31
C PRO A 269 0.52 -22.76 1.09
N LEU A 270 -0.33 -23.36 0.24
CA LEU A 270 -0.81 -22.70 -0.98
C LEU A 270 -1.82 -21.58 -0.68
N MET A 271 -2.71 -21.75 0.30
CA MET A 271 -3.74 -20.75 0.62
C MET A 271 -3.20 -19.35 0.96
N PRO A 272 -2.20 -19.19 1.85
CA PRO A 272 -1.62 -17.86 2.10
C PRO A 272 -0.86 -17.30 0.88
N CYS A 273 -0.26 -18.15 0.04
CA CYS A 273 0.33 -17.73 -1.22
C CYS A 273 -0.71 -17.15 -2.19
N ILE A 274 -1.87 -17.80 -2.32
CA ILE A 274 -2.99 -17.30 -3.13
C ILE A 274 -3.47 -15.94 -2.60
N ALA A 275 -3.59 -15.77 -1.28
CA ALA A 275 -3.99 -14.50 -0.68
C ALA A 275 -3.01 -13.36 -1.01
N ILE A 276 -1.70 -13.61 -0.87
CA ILE A 276 -0.65 -12.64 -1.26
C ILE A 276 -0.73 -12.34 -2.76
N PHE A 277 -0.84 -13.37 -3.60
CA PHE A 277 -0.87 -13.23 -5.05
C PHE A 277 -2.06 -12.40 -5.52
N LEU A 278 -3.28 -12.78 -5.11
CA LEU A 278 -4.51 -12.07 -5.50
C LEU A 278 -4.49 -10.62 -5.04
N THR A 279 -4.05 -10.36 -3.80
CA THR A 279 -3.97 -9.00 -3.26
C THR A 279 -2.94 -8.17 -4.04
N SER A 280 -1.75 -8.73 -4.29
CA SER A 280 -0.68 -8.06 -5.03
C SER A 280 -1.09 -7.76 -6.47
N LEU A 281 -1.72 -8.72 -7.16
CA LEU A 281 -2.23 -8.54 -8.51
C LEU A 281 -3.31 -7.46 -8.57
N ALA A 282 -4.23 -7.47 -7.60
CA ALA A 282 -5.32 -6.51 -7.53
C ALA A 282 -4.84 -5.07 -7.34
N PHE A 283 -3.79 -4.85 -6.52
CA PHE A 283 -3.16 -3.54 -6.40
C PHE A 283 -2.43 -3.11 -7.67
N ASN A 284 -1.77 -4.02 -8.39
CA ASN A 284 -1.17 -3.68 -9.68
C ASN A 284 -2.23 -3.24 -10.70
N PHE A 285 -3.30 -4.02 -10.87
CA PHE A 285 -4.39 -3.66 -11.79
C PHE A 285 -5.06 -2.33 -11.45
N LEU A 286 -5.30 -2.07 -10.15
CA LEU A 286 -5.83 -0.79 -9.72
C LEU A 286 -4.83 0.36 -9.97
N GLY A 287 -3.54 0.11 -9.74
CA GLY A 287 -2.47 1.09 -9.96
C GLY A 287 -2.32 1.49 -11.42
N ASP A 288 -2.37 0.52 -12.34
CA ASP A 288 -2.35 0.76 -13.78
C ASP A 288 -3.57 1.58 -14.22
N GLY A 289 -4.78 1.19 -13.78
CA GLY A 289 -5.98 1.98 -14.09
C GLY A 289 -5.96 3.40 -13.51
N LEU A 290 -5.40 3.58 -12.30
CA LEU A 290 -5.22 4.92 -11.73
C LEU A 290 -4.19 5.73 -12.51
N ARG A 291 -3.13 5.08 -13.02
CA ARG A 291 -2.12 5.72 -13.87
C ARG A 291 -2.76 6.27 -15.14
N ASP A 292 -3.51 5.45 -15.87
CA ASP A 292 -4.16 5.84 -17.13
C ASP A 292 -5.07 7.07 -16.93
N VAL A 293 -5.79 7.11 -15.81
CA VAL A 293 -6.79 8.15 -15.55
C VAL A 293 -6.18 9.44 -14.96
N LEU A 294 -5.03 9.33 -14.28
CA LEU A 294 -4.36 10.45 -13.61
C LEU A 294 -3.19 11.02 -14.42
N ASP A 295 -2.70 10.35 -15.47
CA ASP A 295 -1.64 10.87 -16.34
C ASP A 295 -2.19 12.07 -17.16
N PRO A 296 -1.64 13.29 -16.98
CA PRO A 296 -2.09 14.46 -17.71
C PRO A 296 -1.76 14.42 -19.21
N LYS A 297 -0.88 13.53 -19.66
CA LYS A 297 -0.38 13.51 -21.05
C LYS A 297 -1.33 12.86 -22.04
N GLU A 298 -2.37 12.17 -21.58
CA GLU A 298 -3.38 11.54 -22.44
C GLU A 298 -4.58 12.47 -22.75
N ARG A 299 -4.53 13.75 -22.34
CA ARG A 299 -5.55 14.77 -22.63
C ARG A 299 -4.92 16.03 -23.19
#